data_AF-A0A8D8Y6R6-F1
#
_entry.id   AF-A0A8D8Y6R6-F1
#
_cell.length_a   1.000
_cell.length_b   1.000
_cell.length_c   1.000
_cell.angle_alpha   90.00
_cell.angle_beta   90.00
_cell.angle_gamma   90.00
#
_symmetry.space_group_name_H-M   'P 1'
#
loop_
_entity.id
_entity.type
_entity.pdbx_description
1 polymer ?
#
loop_
_entity_poly.entity_id
_entity_poly.type
_entity_poly.pdbx_seq_one_letter_code
_entity_poly.pdbx_strand_id
1 'polypeptide(L)'
;MRYGHEPNGLPSHCDGCGEQMNLTHALDCKKEGLVKHGHDNIRDDCVMLASMAWNGVKKEPVVREGGPNLTSLIADIQINGFWEAGRAAFFDNRVVNADAPSYLSQSWSTLSNTHAREKHLKYDRAIEDIRGSFSPLVCSCDGALHVEFEQFVKRMALRLSERWSKPFGRIVEFVKLKVQFSIIRAVSLRLRGTRYRPRVLPFEDGAVV
;
A
#
# COMPACT_ATOMS: atom_id res chain seq x y z
N MET A 1 2.54 15.95 0.49
CA MET A 1 2.41 16.93 1.58
C MET A 1 3.66 16.81 2.40
N ARG A 2 4.62 17.70 2.19
CA ARG A 2 5.80 17.77 3.06
C ARG A 2 5.44 18.69 4.21
N TYR A 3 5.86 18.35 5.43
CA TYR A 3 5.72 19.20 6.63
C TYR A 3 4.28 19.43 7.12
N GLY A 4 3.35 18.49 6.90
CA GLY A 4 1.98 18.62 7.42
C GLY A 4 1.15 19.77 6.83
N HIS A 5 1.58 20.38 5.72
CA HIS A 5 0.80 21.45 5.09
C HIS A 5 -0.54 20.93 4.57
N GLU A 6 -1.61 21.55 5.06
CA GLU A 6 -2.98 21.23 4.66
C GLU A 6 -3.26 21.72 3.24
N PRO A 7 -3.73 20.84 2.34
CA PRO A 7 -4.06 21.23 0.97
C PRO A 7 -5.31 22.10 0.94
N ASN A 8 -5.28 23.15 0.12
CA ASN A 8 -6.43 24.02 -0.09
C ASN A 8 -7.63 23.26 -0.67
N GLY A 9 -8.83 23.73 -0.30
CA GLY A 9 -10.11 23.25 -0.84
C GLY A 9 -10.57 21.91 -0.27
N LEU A 10 -10.15 21.55 0.95
CA LEU A 10 -10.82 20.48 1.69
C LEU A 10 -12.21 20.97 2.16
N PRO A 11 -13.24 20.11 2.17
CA PRO A 11 -14.54 20.46 2.75
C PRO A 11 -14.37 20.75 4.25
N SER A 12 -15.33 21.42 4.89
CA SER A 12 -15.27 21.65 6.34
C SER A 12 -15.52 20.39 7.17
N HIS A 13 -16.34 19.47 6.64
CA HIS A 13 -16.71 18.22 7.28
C HIS A 13 -16.62 17.06 6.29
N CYS A 14 -16.34 15.88 6.82
CA CYS A 14 -16.31 14.63 6.07
C CYS A 14 -17.73 14.23 5.64
N ASP A 15 -17.92 14.04 4.34
CA ASP A 15 -19.20 13.64 3.72
C ASP A 15 -19.63 12.20 4.04
N GLY A 16 -18.76 11.41 4.70
CA GLY A 16 -19.04 10.03 5.11
C GLY A 16 -19.29 9.82 6.61
N CYS A 17 -18.57 10.51 7.49
CA CYS A 17 -18.74 10.37 8.95
C CYS A 17 -19.18 11.64 9.67
N GLY A 18 -19.17 12.80 9.01
CA GLY A 18 -19.58 14.08 9.60
C GLY A 18 -18.56 14.74 10.53
N GLU A 19 -17.39 14.14 10.78
CA GLU A 19 -16.34 14.78 11.57
C GLU A 19 -15.71 15.97 10.83
N GLN A 20 -15.07 16.87 11.58
CA GLN A 20 -14.30 17.98 11.00
C GLN A 20 -13.24 17.42 10.06
N MET A 21 -13.26 17.88 8.82
CA MET A 21 -12.32 17.43 7.82
C MET A 21 -11.02 18.24 7.98
N ASN A 22 -9.96 17.53 8.33
CA ASN A 22 -8.59 18.01 8.28
C ASN A 22 -7.69 16.97 7.62
N LEU A 23 -6.42 17.30 7.40
CA LEU A 23 -5.46 16.38 6.79
C LEU A 23 -5.44 14.99 7.45
N THR A 24 -5.31 14.93 8.78
CA THR A 24 -5.26 13.66 9.54
C THR A 24 -6.54 12.85 9.33
N HIS A 25 -7.70 13.49 9.51
CA HIS A 25 -8.99 12.83 9.30
C HIS A 25 -9.09 12.28 7.88
N ALA A 26 -8.71 13.07 6.87
CA ALA A 26 -8.78 12.66 5.48
C ALA A 26 -7.91 11.41 5.19
N LEU A 27 -6.71 11.33 5.77
CA LEU A 27 -5.79 10.21 5.55
C LEU A 27 -6.21 8.93 6.27
N ASP A 28 -6.89 9.05 7.42
CA ASP A 28 -7.18 7.93 8.32
C ASP A 28 -8.66 7.49 8.30
N CYS A 29 -9.56 8.30 7.73
CA CYS A 29 -10.99 8.00 7.69
C CYS A 29 -11.28 6.74 6.86
N LYS A 30 -11.91 5.75 7.52
CA LYS A 30 -12.22 4.43 6.94
C LYS A 30 -13.54 4.38 6.16
N LYS A 31 -14.30 5.48 6.10
CA LYS A 31 -15.58 5.51 5.38
C LYS A 31 -15.38 5.31 3.88
N GLU A 32 -16.28 4.54 3.27
CA GLU A 32 -16.26 4.14 1.85
C GLU A 32 -14.96 3.53 1.34
N GLY A 33 -14.09 3.02 2.24
CA GLY A 33 -12.95 2.19 1.85
C GLY A 33 -11.80 2.92 1.16
N LEU A 34 -11.75 4.25 1.14
CA LEU A 34 -10.69 5.01 0.43
C LEU A 34 -9.26 4.65 0.91
N VAL A 35 -9.08 4.36 2.20
CA VAL A 35 -7.81 3.88 2.75
C VAL A 35 -7.39 2.56 2.09
N LYS A 36 -8.33 1.62 1.98
CA LYS A 36 -8.14 0.32 1.36
C LYS A 36 -7.87 0.48 -0.14
N HIS A 37 -8.66 1.26 -0.86
CA HIS A 37 -8.44 1.54 -2.29
C HIS A 37 -7.06 2.16 -2.57
N GLY A 38 -6.61 3.08 -1.71
CA GLY A 38 -5.25 3.63 -1.84
C GLY A 38 -4.16 2.58 -1.61
N HIS A 39 -4.36 1.67 -0.66
CA HIS A 39 -3.46 0.54 -0.42
C HIS A 39 -3.47 -0.44 -1.60
N ASP A 40 -4.64 -0.78 -2.13
CA ASP A 40 -4.83 -1.63 -3.31
C ASP A 40 -4.11 -1.05 -4.54
N ASN A 41 -4.19 0.26 -4.76
CA ASN A 41 -3.50 0.93 -5.86
C ASN A 41 -1.97 0.77 -5.78
N ILE A 42 -1.39 0.88 -4.58
CA ILE A 42 0.06 0.69 -4.38
C ILE A 42 0.46 -0.75 -4.62
N ARG A 43 -0.32 -1.70 -4.11
CA ARG A 43 -0.10 -3.12 -4.38
C ARG A 43 -0.14 -3.39 -5.89
N ASP A 44 -1.15 -2.90 -6.59
CA ASP A 44 -1.36 -3.18 -8.00
C ASP A 44 -0.23 -2.62 -8.88
N ASP A 45 0.27 -1.42 -8.57
CA ASP A 45 1.46 -0.87 -9.22
C ASP A 45 2.72 -1.70 -8.93
N CYS A 46 2.90 -2.18 -7.69
CA CYS A 46 4.02 -3.05 -7.34
C CYS A 46 3.93 -4.40 -8.07
N VAL A 47 2.73 -4.99 -8.18
CA VAL A 47 2.46 -6.21 -8.96
C VAL A 47 2.76 -5.98 -10.44
N MET A 48 2.35 -4.84 -11.00
CA MET A 48 2.62 -4.49 -12.40
C MET A 48 4.13 -4.41 -12.68
N LEU A 49 4.87 -3.68 -11.84
CA LEU A 49 6.32 -3.57 -11.97
C LEU A 49 7.02 -4.92 -11.78
N ALA A 50 6.59 -5.70 -10.79
CA ALA A 50 7.11 -7.04 -10.56
C ALA A 50 6.85 -7.98 -11.76
N SER A 51 5.68 -7.88 -12.39
CA SER A 51 5.31 -8.72 -13.55
C SER A 51 6.14 -8.41 -14.80
N MET A 52 6.74 -7.23 -14.88
CA MET A 52 7.71 -6.91 -15.93
C MET A 52 9.07 -7.60 -15.69
N ALA A 53 9.38 -7.95 -14.44
CA ALA A 53 10.68 -8.49 -14.02
C ALA A 53 10.68 -10.01 -13.79
N TRP A 54 9.61 -10.54 -13.20
CA TRP A 54 9.43 -11.95 -12.85
C TRP A 54 8.17 -12.53 -13.49
N ASN A 55 8.19 -13.85 -13.69
CA ASN A 55 7.01 -14.62 -14.07
C ASN A 55 6.30 -15.15 -12.82
N GLY A 56 4.99 -15.38 -12.91
CA GLY A 56 4.22 -16.01 -11.82
C GLY A 56 4.04 -15.13 -10.58
N VAL A 57 4.02 -13.79 -10.77
CA VAL A 57 3.62 -12.85 -9.72
C VAL A 57 2.13 -13.05 -9.41
N LYS A 58 1.77 -13.18 -8.14
CA LYS A 58 0.38 -13.36 -7.70
C LYS A 58 -0.04 -12.18 -6.83
N LYS A 59 -1.28 -11.74 -7.04
CA LYS A 59 -1.99 -10.75 -6.22
C LYS A 59 -2.83 -11.48 -5.18
N GLU A 60 -2.84 -10.97 -3.95
CA GLU A 60 -3.61 -11.51 -2.83
C GLU A 60 -3.45 -13.03 -2.60
N PRO A 61 -2.22 -13.58 -2.56
CA PRO A 61 -2.01 -15.00 -2.32
C PRO A 61 -2.46 -15.40 -0.89
N VAL A 62 -3.17 -16.52 -0.81
CA VAL A 62 -3.48 -17.17 0.47
C VAL A 62 -2.19 -17.82 1.00
N VAL A 63 -1.71 -17.32 2.14
CA VAL A 63 -0.57 -17.86 2.89
C VAL A 63 -1.01 -19.02 3.76
N ARG A 64 -2.17 -18.87 4.42
CA ARG A 64 -2.77 -19.90 5.26
C ARG A 64 -4.28 -19.85 5.11
N GLU A 65 -4.88 -21.00 4.81
CA GLU A 65 -6.32 -21.14 4.74
C GLU A 65 -6.98 -20.89 6.10
N GLY A 66 -8.19 -20.36 6.05
CA GLY A 66 -9.04 -20.22 7.23
C GLY A 66 -9.56 -21.57 7.71
N GLY A 67 -9.93 -21.63 8.97
CA GLY A 67 -10.59 -22.77 9.60
C GLY A 67 -11.73 -22.32 10.50
N PRO A 68 -12.41 -23.25 11.20
CA PRO A 68 -13.59 -22.95 12.02
C PRO A 68 -13.41 -21.80 13.01
N ASN A 69 -12.19 -21.61 13.53
CA ASN A 69 -11.83 -20.54 14.48
C ASN A 69 -10.62 -19.71 14.03
N LEU A 70 -10.27 -19.75 12.74
CA LEU A 70 -9.06 -19.10 12.23
C LEU A 70 -9.37 -18.36 10.93
N THR A 71 -9.07 -17.07 10.88
CA THR A 71 -9.18 -16.31 9.65
C THR A 71 -8.06 -16.67 8.68
N SER A 72 -8.38 -16.69 7.39
CA SER A 72 -7.37 -16.86 6.33
C SER A 72 -6.33 -15.76 6.42
N LEU A 73 -5.07 -16.14 6.26
CA LEU A 73 -3.96 -15.21 6.16
C LEU A 73 -3.66 -14.98 4.68
N ILE A 74 -3.88 -13.76 4.22
CA ILE A 74 -3.70 -13.36 2.82
C ILE A 74 -2.64 -12.25 2.82
N ALA A 75 -1.58 -12.43 2.04
CA ALA A 75 -0.58 -11.38 1.79
C ALA A 75 -1.00 -10.57 0.55
N ASP A 76 -0.36 -9.44 0.28
CA ASP A 76 -0.76 -8.59 -0.86
C ASP A 76 -0.14 -9.08 -2.18
N ILE A 77 1.11 -9.55 -2.13
CA ILE A 77 1.88 -9.93 -3.32
C ILE A 77 2.70 -11.19 -3.01
N GLN A 78 2.78 -12.11 -3.98
CA GLN A 78 3.79 -13.17 -4.02
C GLN A 78 4.61 -13.05 -5.30
N ILE A 79 5.94 -13.19 -5.19
CA ILE A 79 6.87 -13.22 -6.30
C ILE A 79 7.86 -14.39 -6.11
N ASN A 80 7.90 -15.31 -7.07
CA ASN A 80 8.86 -16.42 -7.04
C ASN A 80 10.24 -15.96 -7.52
N GLY A 81 11.29 -16.30 -6.77
CA GLY A 81 12.67 -15.97 -7.17
C GLY A 81 13.07 -14.52 -6.91
N PHE A 82 12.35 -13.78 -6.06
CA PHE A 82 12.64 -12.37 -5.79
C PHE A 82 13.93 -12.20 -4.98
N TRP A 83 13.97 -12.82 -3.79
CA TRP A 83 15.14 -12.82 -2.90
C TRP A 83 16.10 -13.97 -3.23
N GLU A 84 15.58 -15.20 -3.23
CA GLU A 84 16.35 -16.43 -3.47
C GLU A 84 15.74 -17.18 -4.65
N ALA A 85 16.58 -17.70 -5.55
CA ALA A 85 16.12 -18.51 -6.67
C ALA A 85 15.34 -19.74 -6.17
N GLY A 86 14.17 -20.01 -6.77
CA GLY A 86 13.32 -21.14 -6.39
C GLY A 86 12.47 -20.94 -5.13
N ARG A 87 12.60 -19.82 -4.41
CA ARG A 87 11.81 -19.51 -3.21
C ARG A 87 10.75 -18.43 -3.48
N ALA A 88 9.56 -18.59 -2.92
CA ALA A 88 8.51 -17.58 -2.97
C ALA A 88 8.77 -16.48 -1.94
N ALA A 89 8.78 -15.22 -2.38
CA ALA A 89 8.78 -14.06 -1.50
C ALA A 89 7.39 -13.46 -1.45
N PHE A 90 6.93 -13.12 -0.26
CA PHE A 90 5.62 -12.55 0.02
C PHE A 90 5.79 -11.15 0.57
N PHE A 91 4.86 -10.27 0.21
CA PHE A 91 4.90 -8.87 0.58
C PHE A 91 3.52 -8.41 1.00
N ASP A 92 3.50 -7.48 1.96
CA ASP A 92 2.27 -6.86 2.42
C ASP A 92 2.55 -5.37 2.67
N ASN A 93 1.75 -4.49 2.07
CA ASN A 93 1.98 -3.05 2.10
C ASN A 93 1.25 -2.36 3.26
N ARG A 94 1.84 -1.26 3.72
CA ARG A 94 1.25 -0.40 4.75
C ARG A 94 1.60 1.05 4.48
N VAL A 95 0.58 1.90 4.42
CA VAL A 95 0.72 3.35 4.29
C VAL A 95 0.45 3.99 5.65
N VAL A 96 1.41 4.74 6.17
CA VAL A 96 1.39 5.34 7.52
C VAL A 96 1.18 6.85 7.42
N ASN A 97 0.24 7.39 8.18
CA ASN A 97 0.17 8.83 8.41
C ASN A 97 1.17 9.21 9.52
N ALA A 98 2.43 9.51 9.15
CA ALA A 98 3.49 9.79 10.11
C ALA A 98 3.28 11.09 10.90
N ASP A 99 2.48 12.02 10.37
CA ASP A 99 2.15 13.30 10.99
C ASP A 99 0.91 13.23 11.91
N ALA A 100 0.35 12.03 12.12
CA ALA A 100 -0.80 11.87 13.01
C ALA A 100 -0.44 12.30 14.45
N PRO A 101 -1.38 12.90 15.21
CA PRO A 101 -1.11 13.39 16.58
C PRO A 101 -0.49 12.35 17.52
N SER A 102 -0.83 11.07 17.36
CA SER A 102 -0.28 9.96 18.15
C SER A 102 1.19 9.65 17.87
N TYR A 103 1.76 10.16 16.78
CA TYR A 103 3.11 9.84 16.32
C TYR A 103 4.07 11.03 16.33
N LEU A 104 3.62 12.22 16.74
CA LEU A 104 4.42 13.47 16.71
C LEU A 104 5.77 13.37 17.45
N SER A 105 5.87 12.53 18.48
CA SER A 105 7.11 12.32 19.25
C SER A 105 8.05 11.29 18.65
N GLN A 106 7.64 10.56 17.61
CA GLN A 106 8.39 9.44 17.05
C GLN A 106 9.09 9.84 15.74
N SER A 107 10.35 9.44 15.60
CA SER A 107 11.03 9.55 14.32
C SER A 107 10.47 8.55 13.30
N TRP A 108 10.55 8.88 12.00
CA TRP A 108 10.15 7.97 10.92
C TRP A 108 10.79 6.59 11.05
N SER A 109 12.08 6.51 11.39
CA SER A 109 12.78 5.24 11.59
C SER A 109 12.12 4.38 12.67
N THR A 110 11.81 4.97 13.84
CA THR A 110 11.17 4.24 14.95
C THR A 110 9.75 3.80 14.58
N LEU A 111 8.97 4.70 14.00
CA LEU A 111 7.58 4.43 13.61
C LEU A 111 7.49 3.34 12.53
N SER A 112 8.29 3.47 11.47
CA SER A 112 8.31 2.51 10.36
C SER A 112 8.81 1.13 10.81
N ASN A 113 9.82 1.06 11.68
CA ASN A 113 10.29 -0.20 12.26
C ASN A 113 9.23 -0.87 13.16
N THR A 114 8.48 -0.08 13.94
CA THR A 114 7.34 -0.59 14.72
C THR A 114 6.30 -1.24 13.82
N HIS A 115 5.90 -0.54 12.75
CA HIS A 115 4.92 -1.05 11.81
C HIS A 115 5.41 -2.23 10.96
N ALA A 116 6.70 -2.29 10.62
CA ALA A 116 7.31 -3.43 9.96
C ALA A 116 7.33 -4.65 10.90
N ARG A 117 7.73 -4.46 12.17
CA ARG A 117 7.73 -5.52 13.19
C ARG A 117 6.35 -6.11 13.42
N GLU A 118 5.29 -5.30 13.46
CA GLU A 118 3.92 -5.80 13.56
C GLU A 118 3.54 -6.71 12.38
N LYS A 119 4.00 -6.40 11.17
CA LYS A 119 3.78 -7.24 9.98
C LYS A 119 4.58 -8.54 10.08
N HIS A 120 5.86 -8.47 10.45
CA HIS A 120 6.68 -9.66 10.70
C HIS A 120 6.04 -10.61 11.71
N LEU A 121 5.62 -10.10 12.87
CA LEU A 121 4.91 -10.89 13.89
C LEU A 121 3.64 -11.56 13.35
N LYS A 122 2.96 -10.93 12.38
CA LYS A 122 1.75 -11.49 11.76
C LYS A 122 2.07 -12.58 10.73
N TYR A 123 3.15 -12.44 9.96
CA TYR A 123 3.34 -13.19 8.72
C TYR A 123 4.50 -14.18 8.74
N ASP A 124 5.61 -13.88 9.41
CA ASP A 124 6.87 -14.62 9.28
C ASP A 124 6.69 -16.12 9.50
N ARG A 125 6.13 -16.51 10.65
CA ARG A 125 5.95 -17.93 10.99
C ARG A 125 5.14 -18.69 9.93
N ALA A 126 4.01 -18.13 9.50
CA ALA A 126 3.14 -18.80 8.53
C ALA A 126 3.80 -18.92 7.14
N ILE A 127 4.62 -17.95 6.77
CA ILE A 127 5.35 -17.95 5.50
C ILE A 127 6.57 -18.88 5.56
N GLU A 128 7.26 -18.94 6.69
CA GLU A 128 8.34 -19.89 6.95
C GLU A 128 7.85 -21.33 6.89
N ASP A 129 6.67 -21.63 7.45
CA ASP A 129 6.04 -22.96 7.40
C ASP A 129 5.84 -23.46 5.95
N ILE A 130 5.58 -22.55 5.00
CA ILE A 130 5.49 -22.85 3.56
C ILE A 130 6.80 -22.60 2.79
N ARG A 131 7.92 -22.47 3.52
CA ARG A 131 9.28 -22.23 3.02
C ARG A 131 9.41 -20.95 2.20
N GLY A 132 8.54 -19.97 2.38
CA GLY A 132 8.63 -18.64 1.77
C GLY A 132 9.49 -17.67 2.59
N SER A 133 9.66 -16.46 2.07
CA SER A 133 10.22 -15.31 2.80
C SER A 133 9.24 -14.14 2.81
N PHE A 134 9.28 -13.30 3.83
CA PHE A 134 8.39 -12.16 3.98
C PHE A 134 9.16 -10.84 4.06
N SER A 135 8.62 -9.79 3.46
CA SER A 135 9.11 -8.42 3.65
C SER A 135 7.94 -7.42 3.64
N PRO A 136 7.73 -6.63 4.71
CA PRO A 136 6.76 -5.57 4.71
C PRO A 136 7.13 -4.40 3.79
N LEU A 137 6.15 -3.91 3.03
CA LEU A 137 6.30 -2.72 2.18
C LEU A 137 5.66 -1.51 2.88
N VAL A 138 6.38 -0.96 3.87
CA VAL A 138 5.91 0.18 4.66
C VAL A 138 6.35 1.50 4.02
N CYS A 139 5.42 2.42 3.82
CA CYS A 139 5.68 3.79 3.41
C CYS A 139 4.83 4.79 4.20
N SER A 140 5.24 6.04 4.21
CA SER A 140 4.44 7.15 4.76
C SER A 140 3.57 7.79 3.67
N CYS A 141 2.60 8.62 4.10
CA CYS A 141 1.77 9.42 3.19
C CYS A 141 2.55 10.51 2.43
N ASP A 142 3.73 10.90 2.90
CA ASP A 142 4.61 11.85 2.21
C ASP A 142 5.68 11.17 1.33
N GLY A 143 5.71 9.84 1.29
CA GLY A 143 6.53 9.05 0.37
C GLY A 143 7.85 8.54 0.93
N ALA A 144 8.11 8.71 2.23
CA ALA A 144 9.23 8.05 2.90
C ALA A 144 9.01 6.53 2.91
N LEU A 145 10.06 5.77 2.59
CA LEU A 145 10.01 4.31 2.54
C LEU A 145 10.73 3.73 3.75
N HIS A 146 10.25 2.58 4.22
CA HIS A 146 11.02 1.73 5.14
C HIS A 146 12.14 1.02 4.38
N VAL A 147 13.21 0.63 5.10
CA VAL A 147 14.42 0.06 4.50
C VAL A 147 14.14 -1.19 3.66
N GLU A 148 13.18 -2.02 4.05
CA GLU A 148 12.83 -3.22 3.27
C GLU A 148 12.07 -2.90 2.00
N PHE A 149 11.21 -1.87 2.01
CA PHE A 149 10.58 -1.38 0.79
C PHE A 149 11.62 -0.73 -0.14
N GLU A 150 12.63 -0.04 0.40
CA GLU A 150 13.75 0.44 -0.41
C GLU A 150 14.56 -0.69 -1.06
N GLN A 151 14.79 -1.79 -0.32
CA GLN A 151 15.47 -2.97 -0.85
C GLN A 151 14.62 -3.65 -1.94
N PHE A 152 13.30 -3.75 -1.76
CA PHE A 152 12.37 -4.23 -2.77
C PHE A 152 12.50 -3.43 -4.08
N VAL A 153 12.49 -2.09 -3.97
CA VAL A 153 12.68 -1.19 -5.12
C VAL A 153 14.03 -1.41 -5.81
N LYS A 154 15.12 -1.49 -5.04
CA LYS A 154 16.47 -1.71 -5.58
C LYS A 154 16.58 -3.06 -6.30
N ARG A 155 16.03 -4.12 -5.70
CA ARG A 155 16.06 -5.48 -6.27
C ARG A 155 15.26 -5.58 -7.55
N MET A 156 14.07 -4.98 -7.57
CA MET A 156 13.23 -4.87 -8.77
C MET A 156 13.93 -4.10 -9.89
N ALA A 157 14.56 -2.97 -9.57
CA ALA A 157 15.29 -2.19 -10.56
C ALA A 157 16.51 -2.93 -11.12
N LEU A 158 17.23 -3.68 -10.27
CA LEU A 158 18.36 -4.51 -10.72
C LEU A 158 17.88 -5.56 -11.73
N ARG A 159 16.81 -6.28 -11.41
CA ARG A 159 16.26 -7.32 -12.29
C ARG A 159 15.75 -6.77 -13.62
N LEU A 160 15.07 -5.62 -13.59
CA LEU A 160 14.60 -4.94 -14.80
C LEU A 160 15.76 -4.40 -15.65
N SER A 161 16.81 -3.88 -15.01
CA SER A 161 18.02 -3.39 -15.68
C SER A 161 18.71 -4.48 -16.50
N GLU A 162 18.85 -5.68 -15.93
CA GLU A 162 19.34 -6.87 -16.64
C GLU A 162 18.43 -7.21 -17.83
N ARG A 163 17.12 -7.36 -17.58
CA ARG A 163 16.14 -7.83 -18.59
C ARG A 163 15.98 -6.87 -19.75
N TRP A 164 16.04 -5.56 -19.50
CA TRP A 164 15.90 -4.53 -20.52
C TRP A 164 17.24 -4.07 -21.10
N SER A 165 18.36 -4.58 -20.57
CA SER A 165 19.72 -4.16 -20.94
C SER A 165 19.87 -2.63 -20.88
N LYS A 166 19.43 -2.02 -19.77
CA LYS A 166 19.50 -0.58 -19.51
C LYS A 166 20.33 -0.29 -18.26
N PRO A 167 20.98 0.89 -18.14
CA PRO A 167 21.75 1.25 -16.95
C PRO A 167 20.90 1.23 -15.68
N PHE A 168 21.43 0.61 -14.61
CA PHE A 168 20.74 0.45 -13.33
C PHE A 168 20.19 1.76 -12.78
N GLY A 169 20.97 2.84 -12.80
CA GLY A 169 20.55 4.16 -12.30
C GLY A 169 19.25 4.66 -12.91
N ARG A 170 19.12 4.56 -14.25
CA ARG A 170 17.89 4.97 -14.97
C ARG A 170 16.69 4.12 -14.59
N ILE A 171 16.89 2.83 -14.35
CA ILE A 171 15.80 1.92 -13.97
C ILE A 171 15.39 2.11 -12.51
N VAL A 172 16.34 2.36 -11.60
CA VAL A 172 16.02 2.70 -10.20
C VAL A 172 15.19 3.97 -10.13
N GLU A 173 15.56 5.01 -10.88
CA GLU A 173 14.78 6.25 -10.97
C GLU A 173 13.37 5.99 -11.49
N PHE A 174 13.25 5.22 -12.59
CA PHE A 174 11.95 4.83 -13.14
C PHE A 174 11.07 4.11 -12.11
N VAL A 175 11.60 3.10 -11.43
CA VAL A 175 10.87 2.32 -10.42
C VAL A 175 10.48 3.20 -9.24
N LYS A 176 11.41 4.02 -8.72
CA LYS A 176 11.15 4.96 -7.62
C LYS A 176 10.03 5.93 -8.00
N LEU A 177 10.09 6.52 -9.20
CA LEU A 177 9.04 7.42 -9.69
C LEU A 177 7.69 6.73 -9.72
N LYS A 178 7.61 5.51 -10.25
CA LYS A 178 6.35 4.75 -10.29
C LYS A 178 5.78 4.51 -8.89
N VAL A 179 6.59 4.07 -7.94
CA VAL A 179 6.16 3.88 -6.54
C VAL A 179 5.70 5.21 -5.92
N GLN A 180 6.44 6.30 -6.11
CA GLN A 180 6.08 7.62 -5.58
C GLN A 180 4.77 8.14 -6.17
N PHE A 181 4.57 8.03 -7.48
CA PHE A 181 3.30 8.36 -8.12
C PHE A 181 2.15 7.50 -7.59
N SER A 182 2.39 6.22 -7.30
CA SER A 182 1.38 5.38 -6.68
C SER A 182 0.97 5.86 -5.30
N ILE A 183 1.93 6.25 -4.46
CA ILE A 183 1.68 6.81 -3.12
C ILE A 183 0.91 8.13 -3.23
N ILE A 184 1.33 9.01 -4.15
CA ILE A 184 0.64 10.29 -4.39
C ILE A 184 -0.81 10.07 -4.81
N ARG A 185 -1.08 9.12 -5.72
CA ARG A 185 -2.44 8.77 -6.14
C ARG A 185 -3.26 8.21 -4.97
N ALA A 186 -2.68 7.31 -4.18
CA ALA A 186 -3.33 6.74 -3.00
C ALA A 186 -3.71 7.82 -1.96
N VAL A 187 -2.81 8.77 -1.73
CA VAL A 187 -3.01 9.89 -0.80
C VAL A 187 -4.02 10.89 -1.35
N SER A 188 -3.93 11.24 -2.64
CA SER A 188 -4.89 12.12 -3.30
C SER A 188 -6.30 11.55 -3.25
N LEU A 189 -6.46 10.24 -3.45
CA LEU A 189 -7.73 9.54 -3.30
C LEU A 189 -8.28 9.67 -1.87
N ARG A 190 -7.42 9.51 -0.85
CA ARG A 190 -7.85 9.72 0.54
C ARG A 190 -8.23 11.17 0.80
N LEU A 191 -7.50 12.14 0.30
CA LEU A 191 -7.83 13.55 0.52
C LEU A 191 -9.15 13.98 -0.15
N ARG A 192 -9.34 13.60 -1.41
CA ARG A 192 -10.35 14.18 -2.30
C ARG A 192 -11.43 13.21 -2.73
N GLY A 193 -11.31 11.94 -2.37
CA GLY A 193 -12.33 10.93 -2.68
C GLY A 193 -13.61 11.19 -1.92
N THR A 194 -14.74 10.99 -2.60
CA THR A 194 -16.08 11.00 -2.03
C THR A 194 -16.22 9.88 -1.00
N ARG A 195 -16.75 10.21 0.17
CA ARG A 195 -17.12 9.24 1.21
C ARG A 195 -18.62 9.21 1.45
N TYR A 196 -19.38 9.97 0.68
CA TYR A 196 -20.81 9.85 0.61
C TYR A 196 -21.21 8.56 -0.12
N ARG A 197 -22.08 7.77 0.52
CA ARG A 197 -22.74 6.62 -0.12
C ARG A 197 -24.17 7.02 -0.50
N PRO A 198 -24.49 7.19 -1.80
CA PRO A 198 -25.86 7.48 -2.21
C PRO A 198 -26.80 6.35 -1.78
N ARG A 199 -27.96 6.73 -1.25
CA ARG A 199 -29.04 5.78 -1.00
C ARG A 199 -29.62 5.37 -2.35
N VAL A 200 -29.65 4.06 -2.62
CA VAL A 200 -30.40 3.53 -3.76
C VAL A 200 -31.85 3.39 -3.30
N LEU A 201 -32.72 4.30 -3.74
CA LEU A 201 -34.17 4.15 -3.59
C LEU A 201 -34.70 3.19 -4.67
N PRO A 202 -35.79 2.45 -4.42
CA PRO A 202 -36.52 1.78 -5.50
C PRO A 202 -36.98 2.86 -6.49
N PHE A 203 -36.64 2.66 -7.77
CA PHE A 203 -36.79 3.61 -8.86
C PHE A 203 -38.24 4.13 -9.00
N GLU A 204 -38.41 5.45 -9.10
CA GLU A 204 -39.38 6.04 -10.04
C GLU A 204 -38.59 6.41 -11.29
N ASP A 205 -38.92 5.78 -12.41
CA ASP A 205 -38.33 6.08 -13.71
C ASP A 205 -38.73 7.51 -14.13
N GLY A 206 -37.74 8.33 -14.46
CA GLY A 206 -37.92 9.73 -14.87
C GLY A 206 -38.38 9.89 -16.32
N ALA A 207 -38.76 8.80 -16.99
CA ALA A 207 -39.39 8.84 -18.30
C ALA A 207 -40.76 9.56 -18.20
N VAL A 208 -40.77 10.84 -18.55
CA VAL A 208 -42.00 11.60 -18.77
C VAL A 208 -42.67 11.01 -20.02
N VAL A 209 -43.88 10.47 -19.84
CA VAL A 209 -44.78 10.04 -20.94
C VAL A 209 -45.25 11.25 -21.72
#